data_AF-A0A956LZ23-F1
#
_entry.id   AF-A0A956LZ23-F1
#
_cell.length_a   1.000
_cell.length_b   1.000
_cell.length_c   1.000
_cell.angle_alpha   90.00
_cell.angle_beta   90.00
_cell.angle_gamma   90.00
#
_symmetry.space_group_name_H-M   'P 1'
#
loop_
_entity.id
_entity.type
_entity.pdbx_description
1 polymer ?
#
loop_
_entity_poly.entity_id
_entity_poly.type
_entity_poly.pdbx_seq_one_letter_code
_entity_poly.pdbx_strand_id
1 'polypeptide(L)'
;DRRKDMEVFGYRFGVRWDDGLAVRLFACRFGDIREIRVVGDDAADLTLRNGETYEADGGSNDVGTEITVWDDAVGKIALRWNRIDRIEFKPTPAGLRVDDVRLKGKLTTEDGDFEGFIQWDSEEALSSDELNGYSRDGKLDIRMDRIAAIERAHDHCRVELKDGRTYDLDGTNDVDSSIRGILVEDPRYGRIEATWDAFERLEFVDNKSSGRGYDSYAPAKRLRATVTDLDDEARTGTMYFDLDEGETWEFLNGTRRGVEYNIPFSMVRTIVPKGRDDSEVTLTNGETLRLEDGHDVSEENDGILLFVNDDEDDSVYIRWDDVDRIELLQ
;
A
#
# COMPACT_ATOMS: atom_id res chain seq x y z
N ASP A 1 -23.35 0.10 -16.69
CA ASP A 1 -24.32 0.56 -15.66
C ASP A 1 -24.18 -0.21 -14.33
N ARG A 2 -23.10 0.01 -13.59
CA ARG A 2 -23.04 -0.31 -12.15
C ARG A 2 -23.24 1.01 -11.38
N ARG A 3 -24.43 1.20 -10.80
CA ARG A 3 -24.63 2.16 -9.72
C ARG A 3 -24.00 1.57 -8.47
N LYS A 4 -22.92 2.15 -7.97
CA LYS A 4 -22.48 1.89 -6.60
C LYS A 4 -23.10 2.99 -5.75
N ASP A 5 -24.00 2.60 -4.85
CA ASP A 5 -24.51 3.51 -3.83
C ASP A 5 -23.37 3.69 -2.81
N MET A 6 -22.83 4.91 -2.71
CA MET A 6 -21.93 5.24 -1.60
C MET A 6 -22.80 5.57 -0.38
N GLU A 7 -22.58 4.91 0.75
CA GLU A 7 -23.28 5.22 2.00
C GLU A 7 -22.40 6.07 2.90
N VAL A 8 -22.71 7.37 2.97
CA VAL A 8 -22.03 8.34 3.84
C VAL A 8 -23.04 8.85 4.84
N PHE A 9 -22.76 8.69 6.14
CA PHE A 9 -23.68 9.04 7.23
C PHE A 9 -25.09 8.41 7.11
N GLY A 10 -25.19 7.21 6.53
CA GLY A 10 -26.48 6.55 6.28
C GLY A 10 -27.27 7.07 5.07
N TYR A 11 -26.71 8.03 4.32
CA TYR A 11 -27.26 8.53 3.07
C TYR A 11 -26.60 7.83 1.88
N ARG A 12 -27.44 7.30 0.96
CA ARG A 12 -26.97 6.70 -0.28
C ARG A 12 -26.84 7.74 -1.38
N PHE A 13 -25.61 8.01 -1.78
CA PHE A 13 -25.28 8.85 -2.92
C PHE A 13 -25.18 7.99 -4.17
N GLY A 14 -26.01 8.29 -5.16
CA GLY A 14 -25.97 7.63 -6.45
C GLY A 14 -24.96 8.32 -7.36
N VAL A 15 -23.72 7.82 -7.39
CA VAL A 15 -22.71 8.25 -8.37
C VAL A 15 -22.89 7.44 -9.65
N ARG A 16 -22.91 8.11 -10.79
CA ARG A 16 -23.06 7.48 -12.11
C ARG A 16 -21.68 7.36 -12.74
N TRP A 17 -21.04 6.24 -12.45
CA TRP A 17 -19.79 5.81 -13.06
C TRP A 17 -19.99 5.53 -14.55
N ASP A 18 -19.19 6.15 -15.43
CA ASP A 18 -19.09 5.75 -16.83
C ASP A 18 -18.31 4.43 -16.91
N ASP A 19 -18.62 3.58 -17.88
CA ASP A 19 -18.35 2.14 -17.90
C ASP A 19 -16.88 1.76 -18.21
N GLY A 20 -15.92 2.36 -17.48
CA GLY A 20 -14.52 1.92 -17.40
C GLY A 20 -14.31 0.97 -16.22
N LEU A 21 -13.65 -0.16 -16.46
CA LEU A 21 -13.44 -1.26 -15.51
C LEU A 21 -12.48 -0.93 -14.34
N ALA A 22 -12.75 0.11 -13.55
CA ALA A 22 -12.04 0.32 -12.28
C ALA A 22 -12.73 -0.50 -11.18
N VAL A 23 -12.30 -1.75 -10.98
CA VAL A 23 -12.57 -2.44 -9.72
C VAL A 23 -11.68 -1.74 -8.67
N ARG A 24 -12.24 -0.84 -7.85
CA ARG A 24 -11.49 -0.24 -6.73
C ARG A 24 -11.04 -1.37 -5.80
N LEU A 25 -9.74 -1.55 -5.68
CA LEU A 25 -9.11 -2.55 -4.83
C LEU A 25 -9.23 -2.10 -3.37
N PHE A 26 -9.67 -3.00 -2.48
CA PHE A 26 -9.63 -2.73 -1.06
C PHE A 26 -8.20 -2.96 -0.53
N ALA A 27 -7.57 -1.92 -0.04
CA ALA A 27 -6.24 -2.00 0.59
C ALA A 27 -6.26 -1.27 1.92
N CYS A 28 -5.92 -1.94 3.02
CA CYS A 28 -5.82 -1.31 4.34
C CYS A 28 -4.52 -1.70 5.04
N ARG A 29 -4.14 -0.93 6.07
CA ARG A 29 -2.98 -1.31 6.90
C ARG A 29 -3.37 -2.50 7.77
N PHE A 30 -2.50 -3.49 7.87
CA PHE A 30 -2.69 -4.66 8.73
C PHE A 30 -3.13 -4.31 10.17
N GLY A 31 -2.54 -3.26 10.75
CA GLY A 31 -2.87 -2.82 12.10
C GLY A 31 -4.28 -2.27 12.29
N ASP A 32 -4.99 -1.91 11.21
CA ASP A 32 -6.36 -1.42 11.28
C ASP A 32 -7.41 -2.54 11.26
N ILE A 33 -7.02 -3.76 10.89
CA ILE A 33 -7.92 -4.92 10.87
C ILE A 33 -8.11 -5.42 12.30
N ARG A 34 -9.35 -5.66 12.71
CA ARG A 34 -9.68 -6.27 14.00
C ARG A 34 -10.02 -7.74 13.85
N GLU A 35 -10.85 -8.07 12.87
CA GLU A 35 -11.38 -9.41 12.64
C GLU A 35 -11.47 -9.67 11.14
N ILE A 36 -11.13 -10.89 10.72
CA ILE A 36 -11.47 -11.44 9.40
C ILE A 36 -12.37 -12.64 9.64
N ARG A 37 -13.56 -12.64 9.03
CA ARG A 37 -14.49 -13.76 9.04
C ARG A 37 -14.51 -14.39 7.66
N VAL A 38 -14.28 -15.70 7.61
CA VAL A 38 -14.33 -16.44 6.35
C VAL A 38 -15.80 -16.70 5.99
N VAL A 39 -16.25 -16.17 4.86
CA VAL A 39 -17.65 -16.30 4.40
C VAL A 39 -17.77 -17.09 3.10
N GLY A 40 -16.66 -17.38 2.44
CA GLY A 40 -16.60 -18.22 1.25
C GLY A 40 -15.22 -18.81 1.01
N ASP A 41 -15.08 -19.62 -0.05
CA ASP A 41 -13.82 -20.25 -0.43
C ASP A 41 -12.75 -19.22 -0.85
N ASP A 42 -13.18 -18.04 -1.31
CA ASP A 42 -12.34 -16.93 -1.73
C ASP A 42 -12.91 -15.57 -1.26
N ALA A 43 -13.68 -15.59 -0.16
CA ALA A 43 -14.35 -14.40 0.36
C ALA A 43 -14.24 -14.26 1.88
N ALA A 44 -14.12 -13.03 2.35
CA ALA A 44 -14.07 -12.66 3.76
C ALA A 44 -14.80 -11.34 4.06
N ASP A 45 -15.38 -11.26 5.26
CA ASP A 45 -15.77 -9.99 5.88
C ASP A 45 -14.62 -9.51 6.77
N LEU A 46 -14.12 -8.30 6.52
CA LEU A 46 -13.08 -7.65 7.31
C LEU A 46 -13.72 -6.59 8.19
N THR A 47 -13.65 -6.76 9.51
CA THR A 47 -14.03 -5.71 10.46
C THR A 47 -12.79 -4.94 10.88
N LEU A 48 -12.81 -3.62 10.68
CA LEU A 48 -11.75 -2.71 11.10
C LEU A 48 -11.89 -2.33 12.58
N ARG A 49 -10.84 -1.75 13.17
CA ARG A 49 -10.83 -1.31 14.58
C ARG A 49 -11.82 -0.18 14.87
N ASN A 50 -12.21 0.61 13.87
CA ASN A 50 -13.26 1.62 13.98
C ASN A 50 -14.68 1.02 13.96
N GLY A 51 -14.82 -0.28 13.67
CA GLY A 51 -16.09 -1.00 13.64
C GLY A 51 -16.72 -1.14 12.25
N GLU A 52 -16.18 -0.47 11.24
CA GLU A 52 -16.62 -0.64 9.85
C GLU A 52 -16.30 -2.05 9.34
N THR A 53 -17.12 -2.54 8.42
CA THR A 53 -16.97 -3.88 7.84
C THR A 53 -16.98 -3.79 6.32
N TYR A 54 -16.02 -4.46 5.71
CA TYR A 54 -15.82 -4.51 4.27
C TYR A 54 -15.84 -5.96 3.80
N GLU A 55 -16.53 -6.23 2.69
CA GLU A 55 -16.49 -7.52 2.02
C GLU A 55 -15.32 -7.51 1.04
N ALA A 56 -14.45 -8.51 1.13
CA ALA A 56 -13.38 -8.77 0.15
C ALA A 56 -13.63 -10.14 -0.50
N ASP A 57 -13.52 -10.18 -1.83
CA ASP A 57 -13.75 -11.37 -2.64
C ASP A 57 -12.67 -11.45 -3.73
N GLY A 58 -11.79 -12.45 -3.60
CA GLY A 58 -10.69 -12.73 -4.51
C GLY A 58 -9.78 -11.55 -4.83
N GLY A 59 -9.14 -11.61 -6.00
CA GLY A 59 -8.32 -10.52 -6.56
C GLY A 59 -6.86 -10.48 -6.09
N SER A 60 -6.52 -11.15 -4.98
CA SER A 60 -5.15 -11.32 -4.50
C SER A 60 -4.95 -12.69 -3.83
N ASN A 61 -3.76 -12.95 -3.28
CA ASN A 61 -3.47 -14.12 -2.45
C ASN A 61 -3.74 -13.88 -0.95
N ASP A 62 -4.44 -12.80 -0.58
CA ASP A 62 -4.75 -12.48 0.82
C ASP A 62 -5.99 -13.21 1.36
N VAL A 63 -6.86 -13.65 0.46
CA VAL A 63 -8.11 -14.38 0.72
C VAL A 63 -8.04 -15.72 0.00
N GLY A 64 -8.71 -16.75 0.53
CA GLY A 64 -8.78 -18.07 -0.10
C GLY A 64 -7.52 -18.93 -0.02
N THR A 65 -6.43 -18.42 0.58
CA THR A 65 -5.14 -19.13 0.68
C THR A 65 -4.91 -19.84 2.03
N GLU A 66 -3.86 -20.65 2.09
CA GLU A 66 -3.41 -21.27 3.34
C GLU A 66 -2.77 -20.23 4.28
N ILE A 67 -3.22 -20.22 5.54
CA ILE A 67 -2.68 -19.35 6.58
C ILE A 67 -1.68 -20.15 7.42
N THR A 68 -0.46 -19.65 7.55
CA THR A 68 0.56 -20.22 8.44
C THR A 68 0.52 -19.53 9.80
N VAL A 69 0.29 -20.31 10.85
CA VAL A 69 0.36 -19.87 12.25
C VAL A 69 1.66 -20.38 12.88
N TRP A 70 2.40 -19.47 13.49
CA TRP A 70 3.59 -19.81 14.27
C TRP A 70 3.21 -19.99 15.74
N ASP A 71 3.41 -21.19 16.26
CA ASP A 71 3.17 -21.55 17.65
C ASP A 71 4.49 -21.94 18.34
N ASP A 72 4.76 -21.38 19.51
CA ASP A 72 6.03 -21.59 20.24
C ASP A 72 6.20 -23.04 20.75
N ALA A 73 5.10 -23.76 20.97
CA ALA A 73 5.13 -25.14 21.47
C ALA A 73 5.14 -26.18 20.35
N VAL A 74 4.45 -25.91 19.23
CA VAL A 74 4.22 -26.88 18.15
C VAL A 74 5.03 -26.56 16.88
N GLY A 75 5.40 -25.30 16.67
CA GLY A 75 6.07 -24.82 15.46
C GLY A 75 5.09 -24.24 14.42
N LYS A 76 5.36 -24.46 13.13
CA LYS A 76 4.49 -24.00 12.03
C LYS A 76 3.22 -24.86 11.94
N ILE A 77 2.06 -24.21 11.91
CA ILE A 77 0.76 -24.84 11.67
C ILE A 77 0.17 -24.24 10.40
N ALA A 78 -0.01 -25.07 9.38
CA ALA A 78 -0.68 -24.70 8.13
C ALA A 78 -2.20 -24.90 8.24
N LEU A 79 -2.98 -23.84 8.06
CA LEU A 79 -4.44 -23.85 8.15
C LEU A 79 -5.03 -23.49 6.78
N ARG A 80 -5.80 -24.39 6.19
CA ARG A 80 -6.55 -24.11 4.96
C ARG A 80 -7.64 -23.08 5.22
N TRP A 81 -7.82 -22.12 4.31
CA TRP A 81 -8.82 -21.07 4.37
C TRP A 81 -10.21 -21.57 4.83
N ASN A 82 -10.75 -22.57 4.13
CA ASN A 82 -12.07 -23.16 4.42
C ASN A 82 -12.18 -23.95 5.74
N ARG A 83 -11.11 -24.02 6.53
CA ARG A 83 -11.08 -24.58 7.89
C ARG A 83 -11.04 -23.51 8.97
N ILE A 84 -10.94 -22.25 8.58
CA ILE A 84 -10.91 -21.10 9.47
C ILE A 84 -12.30 -20.50 9.48
N ASP A 85 -12.90 -20.34 10.66
CA ASP A 85 -14.15 -19.58 10.83
C ASP A 85 -13.85 -18.09 10.95
N ARG A 86 -12.80 -17.77 11.72
CA ARG A 86 -12.44 -16.41 12.08
C ARG A 86 -10.97 -16.26 12.45
N ILE A 87 -10.39 -15.13 12.09
CA ILE A 87 -9.08 -14.63 12.52
C ILE A 87 -9.30 -13.36 13.36
N GLU A 88 -8.79 -13.34 14.59
CA GLU A 88 -8.84 -12.16 15.46
C GLU A 88 -7.41 -11.61 15.65
N PHE A 89 -7.22 -10.34 15.33
CA PHE A 89 -5.93 -9.67 15.53
C PHE A 89 -5.80 -9.15 16.95
N LYS A 90 -4.64 -9.42 17.55
CA LYS A 90 -4.32 -9.09 18.95
C LYS A 90 -2.89 -8.58 19.06
N PRO A 91 -2.54 -7.86 20.14
CA PRO A 91 -1.17 -7.47 20.41
C PRO A 91 -0.24 -8.69 20.39
N THR A 92 0.89 -8.56 19.69
CA THR A 92 1.90 -9.62 19.60
C THR A 92 2.39 -9.99 21.01
N PRO A 93 2.42 -11.29 21.38
CA PRO A 93 2.93 -11.72 22.68
C PRO A 93 4.37 -11.24 22.91
N ALA A 94 4.64 -10.74 24.11
CA ALA A 94 5.98 -10.30 24.48
C ALA A 94 6.98 -11.46 24.40
N GLY A 95 8.08 -11.26 23.68
CA GLY A 95 9.16 -12.25 23.58
C GLY A 95 8.92 -13.36 22.56
N LEU A 96 7.84 -13.32 21.76
CA LEU A 96 7.68 -14.20 20.61
C LEU A 96 8.89 -14.04 19.68
N ARG A 97 9.56 -15.15 19.40
CA ARG A 97 10.65 -15.20 18.42
C ARG A 97 10.15 -15.90 17.18
N VAL A 98 10.26 -15.22 16.06
CA VAL A 98 9.97 -15.79 14.75
C VAL A 98 11.32 -15.92 14.05
N ASP A 99 11.66 -17.14 13.65
CA ASP A 99 12.92 -17.41 12.95
C ASP A 99 12.90 -16.82 11.53
N ASP A 100 11.71 -16.62 10.99
CA ASP A 100 11.48 -16.00 9.70
C ASP A 100 11.06 -14.55 9.87
N VAL A 101 11.90 -13.64 9.37
CA VAL A 101 11.78 -12.19 9.59
C VAL A 101 11.57 -11.47 8.28
N ARG A 102 10.93 -10.31 8.34
CA ARG A 102 10.71 -9.49 7.15
C ARG A 102 12.03 -9.03 6.53
N LEU A 103 12.09 -9.01 5.21
CA LEU A 103 13.18 -8.41 4.48
C LEU A 103 13.22 -6.90 4.76
N LYS A 104 14.42 -6.36 4.92
CA LYS A 104 14.65 -4.94 5.15
C LYS A 104 15.87 -4.52 4.37
N GLY A 105 15.84 -3.33 3.79
CA GLY A 105 16.94 -2.87 2.96
C GLY A 105 16.80 -1.43 2.53
N LYS A 106 17.74 -1.05 1.67
CA LYS A 106 17.77 0.19 0.95
C LYS A 106 17.60 -0.11 -0.54
N LEU A 107 16.56 0.47 -1.14
CA LEU A 107 16.31 0.44 -2.57
C LEU A 107 16.79 1.77 -3.18
N THR A 108 17.67 1.69 -4.18
CA THR A 108 18.09 2.81 -5.01
C THR A 108 17.35 2.76 -6.35
N THR A 109 16.78 3.89 -6.74
CA THR A 109 16.00 4.06 -7.98
C THR A 109 16.34 5.37 -8.68
N GLU A 110 15.85 5.55 -9.90
CA GLU A 110 15.95 6.83 -10.63
C GLU A 110 15.27 8.02 -9.90
N ASP A 111 14.30 7.74 -9.03
CA ASP A 111 13.60 8.74 -8.23
C ASP A 111 14.32 9.08 -6.91
N GLY A 112 15.25 8.24 -6.51
CA GLY A 112 16.02 8.38 -5.28
C GLY A 112 16.10 7.09 -4.47
N ASP A 113 16.53 7.26 -3.22
CA ASP A 113 16.73 6.16 -2.27
C ASP A 113 15.52 5.99 -1.35
N PHE A 114 15.10 4.74 -1.13
CA PHE A 114 14.05 4.33 -0.21
C PHE A 114 14.58 3.31 0.80
N GLU A 115 14.18 3.43 2.07
CA GLU A 115 14.65 2.55 3.15
C GLU A 115 13.49 2.05 3.97
N GLY A 116 13.33 0.73 4.07
CA GLY A 116 12.14 0.16 4.67
C GLY A 116 12.12 -1.36 4.68
N PHE A 117 10.95 -1.90 5.03
CA PHE A 117 10.69 -3.32 4.79
C PHE A 117 10.48 -3.54 3.30
N ILE A 118 11.03 -4.63 2.80
CA ILE A 118 11.05 -4.95 1.38
C ILE A 118 10.07 -6.08 1.10
N GLN A 119 9.38 -5.98 -0.02
CA GLN A 119 8.76 -7.11 -0.68
C GLN A 119 9.27 -7.14 -2.11
N TRP A 120 9.99 -8.21 -2.44
CA TRP A 120 10.52 -8.46 -3.77
C TRP A 120 9.45 -9.15 -4.62
N ASP A 121 9.37 -8.78 -5.90
CA ASP A 121 8.42 -9.29 -6.88
C ASP A 121 6.94 -9.32 -6.42
N SER A 122 6.58 -8.43 -5.48
CA SER A 122 5.27 -8.40 -4.82
C SER A 122 4.88 -9.70 -4.10
N GLU A 123 5.82 -10.65 -3.93
CA GLU A 123 5.58 -11.97 -3.33
C GLU A 123 6.54 -12.25 -2.16
N GLU A 124 7.85 -12.09 -2.33
CA GLU A 124 8.84 -12.45 -1.30
C GLU A 124 9.06 -11.32 -0.29
N ALA A 125 8.61 -11.54 0.94
CA ALA A 125 8.73 -10.57 2.03
C ALA A 125 9.51 -11.11 3.23
N LEU A 126 9.88 -12.39 3.23
CA LEU A 126 10.46 -13.10 4.36
C LEU A 126 11.86 -13.64 4.08
N SER A 127 12.63 -13.80 5.15
CA SER A 127 14.01 -14.29 5.12
C SER A 127 14.16 -15.75 4.64
N SER A 128 13.09 -16.53 4.74
CA SER A 128 13.05 -17.92 4.26
C SER A 128 12.61 -18.05 2.81
N ASP A 129 12.07 -16.99 2.20
CA ASP A 129 11.73 -16.95 0.79
C ASP A 129 12.99 -17.08 -0.08
N GLU A 130 12.80 -17.45 -1.34
CA GLU A 130 13.87 -17.79 -2.28
C GLU A 130 13.78 -16.93 -3.53
N LEU A 131 14.91 -16.36 -3.93
CA LEU A 131 15.10 -15.78 -5.24
C LEU A 131 15.52 -16.88 -6.22
N ASN A 132 14.75 -17.07 -7.27
CA ASN A 132 14.98 -18.04 -8.32
C ASN A 132 15.68 -17.38 -9.51
N GLY A 133 16.51 -18.14 -10.22
CA GLY A 133 17.09 -17.69 -11.48
C GLY A 133 18.02 -18.71 -12.11
N TYR A 134 18.47 -18.42 -13.33
CA TYR A 134 19.42 -19.25 -14.06
C TYR A 134 20.77 -18.53 -14.14
N SER A 135 21.82 -19.25 -13.72
CA SER A 135 23.20 -18.86 -13.98
C SER A 135 23.77 -19.68 -15.15
N ARG A 136 24.98 -19.34 -15.59
CA ARG A 136 25.74 -20.15 -16.56
C ARG A 136 25.85 -21.63 -16.18
N ASP A 137 25.91 -21.93 -14.88
CA ASP A 137 26.12 -23.29 -14.36
C ASP A 137 24.81 -24.03 -14.05
N GLY A 138 23.66 -23.37 -14.23
CA GLY A 138 22.33 -23.94 -14.05
C GLY A 138 21.41 -23.10 -13.16
N LYS A 139 20.25 -23.69 -12.84
CA LYS A 139 19.24 -23.10 -11.96
C LYS A 139 19.79 -22.92 -10.55
N LEU A 140 19.50 -21.78 -9.95
CA LEU A 140 19.80 -21.44 -8.57
C LEU A 140 18.53 -20.96 -7.87
N ASP A 141 18.31 -21.51 -6.68
CA ASP A 141 17.25 -21.10 -5.76
C ASP A 141 17.98 -20.62 -4.50
N ILE A 142 17.98 -19.30 -4.27
CA ILE A 142 18.82 -18.65 -3.26
C ILE A 142 17.92 -18.04 -2.20
N ARG A 143 18.01 -18.53 -0.96
CA ARG A 143 17.32 -17.92 0.17
C ARG A 143 17.66 -16.43 0.33
N MET A 144 16.64 -15.60 0.53
CA MET A 144 16.76 -14.16 0.67
C MET A 144 17.69 -13.76 1.84
N ASP A 145 17.71 -14.53 2.94
CA ASP A 145 18.62 -14.27 4.06
C ASP A 145 20.12 -14.39 3.74
N ARG A 146 20.47 -15.00 2.60
CA ARG A 146 21.85 -15.14 2.10
C ARG A 146 22.27 -14.05 1.15
N ILE A 147 21.33 -13.25 0.65
CA ILE A 147 21.58 -12.20 -0.31
C ILE A 147 22.00 -10.94 0.44
N ALA A 148 23.09 -10.32 -0.01
CA ALA A 148 23.55 -9.02 0.46
C ALA A 148 22.98 -7.91 -0.42
N ALA A 149 22.98 -8.10 -1.74
CA ALA A 149 22.43 -7.14 -2.69
C ALA A 149 21.93 -7.79 -3.99
N ILE A 150 20.99 -7.11 -4.63
CA ILE A 150 20.52 -7.38 -5.99
C ILE A 150 20.68 -6.10 -6.79
N GLU A 151 21.34 -6.16 -7.93
CA GLU A 151 21.56 -5.01 -8.81
C GLU A 151 21.03 -5.31 -10.19
N ARG A 152 20.26 -4.39 -10.77
CA ARG A 152 19.75 -4.56 -12.13
C ARG A 152 20.88 -4.40 -13.13
N ALA A 153 20.97 -5.36 -14.05
CA ALA A 153 21.89 -5.34 -15.17
C ALA A 153 21.11 -5.51 -16.48
N HIS A 154 20.46 -4.43 -16.91
CA HIS A 154 19.60 -4.37 -18.11
C HIS A 154 18.42 -5.37 -18.12
N ASP A 155 18.66 -6.63 -18.48
CA ASP A 155 17.68 -7.71 -18.65
C ASP A 155 17.85 -8.86 -17.65
N HIS A 156 18.81 -8.74 -16.74
CA HIS A 156 19.11 -9.72 -15.71
C HIS A 156 19.48 -9.01 -14.39
N CYS A 157 19.69 -9.78 -13.33
CA CYS A 157 20.18 -9.28 -12.05
C CYS A 157 21.60 -9.78 -11.77
N ARG A 158 22.43 -8.91 -11.20
CA ARG A 158 23.64 -9.31 -10.47
C ARG A 158 23.29 -9.46 -8.99
N VAL A 159 23.42 -10.67 -8.47
CA VAL A 159 23.13 -11.02 -7.08
C VAL A 159 24.43 -11.25 -6.32
N GLU A 160 24.63 -10.48 -5.25
CA GLU A 160 25.75 -10.61 -4.33
C GLU A 160 25.30 -11.31 -3.05
N LEU A 161 25.98 -12.38 -2.66
CA LEU A 161 25.73 -13.10 -1.41
C LEU A 161 26.54 -12.52 -0.26
N LYS A 162 26.05 -12.70 0.96
CA LYS A 162 26.73 -12.27 2.20
C LYS A 162 28.09 -12.92 2.43
N ASP A 163 28.39 -14.02 1.74
CA ASP A 163 29.71 -14.68 1.78
C ASP A 163 30.67 -14.21 0.68
N GLY A 164 30.29 -13.21 -0.11
CA GLY A 164 31.10 -12.58 -1.15
C GLY A 164 31.03 -13.26 -2.51
N ARG A 165 30.22 -14.32 -2.68
CA ARG A 165 29.94 -14.87 -4.01
C ARG A 165 29.00 -13.95 -4.79
N THR A 166 29.16 -13.94 -6.10
CA THR A 166 28.33 -13.14 -7.01
C THR A 166 27.84 -14.03 -8.15
N TYR A 167 26.59 -13.81 -8.56
CA TYR A 167 25.96 -14.51 -9.66
C TYR A 167 25.28 -13.49 -10.57
N ASP A 168 25.43 -13.63 -11.88
CA ASP A 168 24.54 -12.98 -12.85
C ASP A 168 23.41 -14.00 -13.12
N LEU A 169 22.16 -13.62 -12.83
CA LEU A 169 20.97 -14.48 -12.88
C LEU A 169 19.92 -13.92 -13.82
N ASP A 170 19.36 -14.78 -14.68
CA ASP A 170 18.29 -14.44 -15.63
C ASP A 170 17.18 -15.50 -15.67
N GLY A 171 16.15 -15.25 -16.50
CA GLY A 171 15.23 -16.28 -16.97
C GLY A 171 14.05 -16.62 -16.04
N THR A 172 13.82 -15.81 -15.00
CA THR A 172 12.64 -15.84 -14.13
C THR A 172 12.23 -14.42 -13.76
N ASN A 173 10.96 -14.26 -13.38
CA ASN A 173 10.36 -13.01 -12.89
C ASN A 173 11.13 -12.37 -11.73
N ASP A 174 11.79 -13.17 -10.89
CA ASP A 174 12.56 -12.64 -9.76
C ASP A 174 13.83 -11.88 -10.18
N VAL A 175 14.28 -12.00 -11.44
CA VAL A 175 15.59 -11.47 -11.90
C VAL A 175 15.55 -10.84 -13.28
N ASP A 176 14.37 -10.58 -13.85
CA ASP A 176 14.22 -9.91 -15.14
C ASP A 176 13.07 -8.89 -15.15
N SER A 177 12.80 -8.29 -16.32
CA SER A 177 11.78 -7.25 -16.47
C SER A 177 10.34 -7.72 -16.33
N SER A 178 10.11 -9.01 -16.08
CA SER A 178 8.78 -9.54 -15.75
C SER A 178 8.48 -9.53 -14.25
N ILE A 179 9.38 -8.96 -13.44
CA ILE A 179 9.09 -8.63 -12.04
C ILE A 179 7.81 -7.77 -11.96
N ARG A 180 6.95 -8.09 -11.00
CA ARG A 180 5.68 -7.42 -10.74
C ARG A 180 5.90 -6.06 -10.10
N GLY A 181 6.87 -5.97 -9.19
CA GLY A 181 7.25 -4.74 -8.53
C GLY A 181 8.21 -4.98 -7.36
N ILE A 182 8.88 -3.92 -6.93
CA ILE A 182 9.73 -3.94 -5.73
C ILE A 182 9.15 -2.95 -4.74
N LEU A 183 8.50 -3.48 -3.70
CA LEU A 183 7.81 -2.64 -2.73
C LEU A 183 8.72 -2.31 -1.56
N VAL A 184 8.63 -1.07 -1.10
CA VAL A 184 9.29 -0.60 0.13
C VAL A 184 8.28 0.08 1.03
N GLU A 185 8.15 -0.42 2.25
CA GLU A 185 7.44 0.30 3.32
C GLU A 185 8.39 1.36 3.92
N ASP A 186 8.52 2.50 3.24
CA ASP A 186 9.35 3.61 3.66
C ASP A 186 8.61 4.49 4.69
N PRO A 187 9.17 4.76 5.89
CA PRO A 187 8.53 5.57 6.91
C PRO A 187 8.15 7.00 6.48
N ARG A 188 8.77 7.53 5.41
CA ARG A 188 8.49 8.87 4.88
C ARG A 188 7.24 8.90 4.01
N TYR A 189 6.96 7.82 3.28
CA TYR A 189 5.95 7.79 2.22
C TYR A 189 4.84 6.75 2.46
N GLY A 190 5.00 5.86 3.45
CA GLY A 190 4.08 4.74 3.66
C GLY A 190 4.54 3.53 2.85
N ARG A 191 4.06 3.40 1.62
CA ARG A 191 4.46 2.34 0.68
C ARG A 191 4.81 2.96 -0.67
N ILE A 192 5.90 2.49 -1.26
CA ILE A 192 6.22 2.73 -2.66
C ILE A 192 6.40 1.40 -3.38
N GLU A 193 6.22 1.42 -4.70
CA GLU A 193 6.48 0.28 -5.59
C GLU A 193 7.30 0.76 -6.78
N ALA A 194 8.51 0.23 -6.91
CA ALA A 194 9.39 0.55 -8.03
C ALA A 194 9.20 -0.47 -9.16
N THR A 195 9.07 0.04 -10.37
CA THR A 195 9.13 -0.76 -11.60
C THR A 195 10.56 -1.27 -11.88
N TRP A 196 10.67 -2.27 -12.75
CA TRP A 196 11.98 -2.74 -13.23
C TRP A 196 12.86 -1.63 -13.80
N ASP A 197 12.27 -0.72 -14.57
CA ASP A 197 13.03 0.33 -15.24
C ASP A 197 13.56 1.38 -14.26
N ALA A 198 12.79 1.69 -13.21
CA ALA A 198 13.21 2.60 -12.15
C ALA A 198 14.23 1.98 -11.18
N PHE A 199 14.22 0.65 -11.03
CA PHE A 199 15.10 -0.08 -10.11
C PHE A 199 16.57 0.03 -10.52
N GLU A 200 17.47 0.28 -9.57
CA GLU A 200 18.92 0.22 -9.80
C GLU A 200 19.58 -0.85 -8.94
N ARG A 201 19.39 -0.76 -7.62
CA ARG A 201 20.03 -1.66 -6.66
C ARG A 201 19.25 -1.77 -5.36
N LEU A 202 19.20 -2.97 -4.81
CA LEU A 202 18.63 -3.27 -3.51
C LEU A 202 19.75 -3.82 -2.63
N GLU A 203 19.99 -3.19 -1.48
CA GLU A 203 20.93 -3.64 -0.47
C GLU A 203 20.17 -4.11 0.78
N PHE A 204 20.33 -5.38 1.14
CA PHE A 204 19.68 -5.94 2.32
C PHE A 204 20.46 -5.62 3.59
N VAL A 205 19.72 -5.29 4.65
CA VAL A 205 20.28 -5.12 6.00
C VAL A 205 19.79 -6.23 6.90
N ASP A 206 20.67 -6.71 7.78
CA ASP A 206 20.29 -7.70 8.77
C ASP A 206 19.20 -7.14 9.68
N ASN A 207 18.05 -7.80 9.66
CA ASN A 207 16.87 -7.45 10.43
C ASN A 207 16.48 -8.61 11.33
N LYS A 208 15.92 -8.29 12.50
CA LYS A 208 15.37 -9.26 13.46
C LYS A 208 13.92 -8.94 13.84
N SER A 209 13.32 -7.95 13.19
CA SER A 209 11.99 -7.46 13.48
C SER A 209 11.01 -7.95 12.42
N SER A 210 9.82 -8.36 12.85
CA SER A 210 8.68 -8.61 11.96
C SER A 210 7.95 -7.33 11.54
N GLY A 211 8.41 -6.15 12.01
CA GLY A 211 7.80 -4.86 11.73
C GLY A 211 7.05 -4.27 12.91
N ARG A 212 6.07 -3.42 12.59
CA ARG A 212 5.25 -2.70 13.56
C ARG A 212 4.30 -3.67 14.25
N GLY A 213 4.25 -3.62 15.58
CA GLY A 213 3.26 -4.38 16.35
C GLY A 213 1.86 -3.80 16.18
N TYR A 214 0.83 -4.61 16.45
CA TYR A 214 -0.58 -4.25 16.27
C TYR A 214 -0.97 -2.92 16.93
N ASP A 215 -0.58 -2.70 18.19
CA ASP A 215 -0.91 -1.48 18.93
C ASP A 215 -0.09 -0.25 18.51
N SER A 216 0.92 -0.42 17.65
CA SER A 216 1.73 0.70 17.16
C SER A 216 1.04 1.49 16.05
N TYR A 217 -0.06 0.98 15.49
CA TYR A 217 -0.84 1.67 14.47
C TYR A 217 -1.86 2.57 15.14
N ALA A 218 -1.79 3.87 14.88
CA ALA A 218 -2.78 4.83 15.37
C ALA A 218 -4.18 4.47 14.84
N PRO A 219 -5.25 4.66 15.62
CA PRO A 219 -6.62 4.46 15.15
C PRO A 219 -6.93 5.31 13.92
N ALA A 220 -7.75 4.77 13.04
CA ALA A 220 -8.39 5.51 11.95
C ALA A 220 -9.14 6.74 12.48
N LYS A 221 -9.08 7.82 11.72
CA LYS A 221 -9.83 9.06 11.93
C LYS A 221 -10.38 9.52 10.58
N ARG A 222 -11.60 10.06 10.58
CA ARG A 222 -12.19 10.74 9.43
C ARG A 222 -11.27 11.84 8.90
N LEU A 223 -11.20 11.97 7.58
CA LEU A 223 -10.49 13.06 6.94
C LEU A 223 -11.19 14.38 7.23
N ARG A 224 -10.40 15.35 7.68
CA ARG A 224 -10.85 16.73 7.84
C ARG A 224 -9.90 17.61 7.06
N ALA A 225 -10.46 18.59 6.35
CA ALA A 225 -9.68 19.45 5.48
C ALA A 225 -10.26 20.86 5.43
N THR A 226 -9.41 21.81 5.07
CA THR A 226 -9.81 23.06 4.44
C THR A 226 -9.58 22.94 2.95
N VAL A 227 -10.63 23.14 2.15
CA VAL A 227 -10.57 23.14 0.69
C VAL A 227 -10.80 24.57 0.21
N THR A 228 -9.88 25.06 -0.60
CA THR A 228 -9.99 26.34 -1.31
C THR A 228 -10.24 26.06 -2.77
N ASP A 229 -11.28 26.68 -3.33
CA ASP A 229 -11.57 26.61 -4.77
C ASP A 229 -10.86 27.72 -5.56
N LEU A 230 -10.96 27.64 -6.90
CA LEU A 230 -10.35 28.63 -7.81
C LEU A 230 -10.96 30.05 -7.72
N ASP A 231 -12.10 30.20 -7.03
CA ASP A 231 -12.73 31.50 -6.73
C ASP A 231 -12.28 32.08 -5.37
N ASP A 232 -11.22 31.51 -4.78
CA ASP A 232 -10.67 31.85 -3.46
C ASP A 232 -11.64 31.58 -2.28
N GLU A 233 -12.70 30.78 -2.47
CA GLU A 233 -13.60 30.41 -1.39
C GLU A 233 -13.05 29.20 -0.62
N ALA A 234 -12.79 29.41 0.68
CA ALA A 234 -12.29 28.38 1.58
C ALA A 234 -13.40 27.81 2.47
N ARG A 235 -13.54 26.48 2.48
CA ARG A 235 -14.51 25.73 3.30
C ARG A 235 -13.79 24.69 4.13
N THR A 236 -14.25 24.45 5.35
CA THR A 236 -13.63 23.49 6.28
C THR A 236 -14.66 22.50 6.80
N GLY A 237 -14.29 21.23 6.88
CA GLY A 237 -15.21 20.18 7.30
C GLY A 237 -14.62 18.78 7.22
N THR A 238 -15.51 17.79 7.34
CA THR A 238 -15.19 16.38 7.08
C THR A 238 -15.23 16.13 5.58
N MET A 239 -14.22 15.45 5.05
CA MET A 239 -13.96 15.30 3.62
C MET A 239 -14.08 13.84 3.18
N TYR A 240 -14.64 13.63 2.01
CA TYR A 240 -14.44 12.44 1.18
C TYR A 240 -13.70 12.87 -0.08
N PHE A 241 -12.46 12.40 -0.20
CA PHE A 241 -11.60 12.58 -1.35
C PHE A 241 -11.94 11.51 -2.40
N ASP A 242 -11.84 11.85 -3.69
CA ASP A 242 -12.22 10.99 -4.83
C ASP A 242 -13.59 10.30 -4.70
N LEU A 243 -14.46 10.91 -3.88
CA LEU A 243 -15.74 10.37 -3.45
C LEU A 243 -15.73 8.97 -2.82
N ASP A 244 -14.60 8.46 -2.32
CA ASP A 244 -14.59 7.24 -1.50
C ASP A 244 -13.57 7.21 -0.37
N GLU A 245 -12.44 7.93 -0.44
CA GLU A 245 -11.54 8.01 0.70
C GLU A 245 -12.02 9.02 1.75
N GLY A 246 -12.45 8.51 2.90
CA GLY A 246 -12.97 9.28 4.03
C GLY A 246 -12.14 9.14 5.31
N GLU A 247 -11.06 8.36 5.32
CA GLU A 247 -10.29 8.02 6.51
C GLU A 247 -8.77 8.21 6.32
N THR A 248 -8.08 8.55 7.42
CA THR A 248 -6.63 8.82 7.45
C THR A 248 -5.71 7.64 7.14
N TRP A 249 -6.25 6.42 7.08
CA TRP A 249 -5.48 5.20 6.76
C TRP A 249 -5.52 4.86 5.27
N GLU A 250 -6.48 5.40 4.53
CA GLU A 250 -6.59 5.26 3.08
C GLU A 250 -5.44 6.02 2.40
N PHE A 251 -5.22 5.73 1.12
CA PHE A 251 -4.01 6.12 0.41
C PHE A 251 -4.33 7.17 -0.65
N LEU A 252 -3.45 8.16 -0.76
CA LEU A 252 -3.28 8.94 -1.96
C LEU A 252 -2.27 8.26 -2.86
N ASN A 253 -2.63 8.04 -4.11
CA ASN A 253 -1.85 7.30 -5.08
C ASN A 253 -1.37 8.19 -6.23
N GLY A 254 -0.17 7.91 -6.72
CA GLY A 254 0.38 8.58 -7.89
C GLY A 254 1.80 8.11 -8.16
N THR A 255 2.34 8.43 -9.32
CA THR A 255 3.66 7.98 -9.75
C THR A 255 4.64 9.14 -9.91
N ARG A 256 5.93 8.80 -9.81
CA ARG A 256 7.02 9.70 -10.18
C ARG A 256 8.22 8.87 -10.64
N ARG A 257 8.67 9.08 -11.88
CA ARG A 257 9.86 8.42 -12.46
C ARG A 257 9.85 6.89 -12.30
N GLY A 258 8.72 6.25 -12.64
CA GLY A 258 8.58 4.79 -12.57
C GLY A 258 8.52 4.21 -11.16
N VAL A 259 8.29 5.06 -10.15
CA VAL A 259 7.97 4.67 -8.77
C VAL A 259 6.52 5.08 -8.48
N GLU A 260 5.69 4.12 -8.10
CA GLU A 260 4.34 4.35 -7.60
C GLU A 260 4.39 4.62 -6.10
N TYR A 261 3.66 5.64 -5.68
CA TYR A 261 3.52 6.07 -4.29
C TYR A 261 2.12 5.73 -3.80
N ASN A 262 2.04 5.04 -2.68
CA ASN A 262 0.81 4.73 -1.95
C ASN A 262 0.93 5.38 -0.56
N ILE A 263 0.51 6.65 -0.45
CA ILE A 263 0.78 7.51 0.70
C ILE A 263 -0.46 7.56 1.59
N PRO A 264 -0.43 7.04 2.83
CA PRO A 264 -1.55 7.19 3.75
C PRO A 264 -1.91 8.67 3.94
N PHE A 265 -3.19 9.03 3.93
CA PHE A 265 -3.62 10.43 4.15
C PHE A 265 -3.14 11.00 5.49
N SER A 266 -2.90 10.15 6.50
CA SER A 266 -2.22 10.51 7.75
C SER A 266 -0.79 11.08 7.56
N MET A 267 -0.18 10.92 6.39
CA MET A 267 1.12 11.49 6.04
C MET A 267 1.01 12.70 5.11
N VAL A 268 -0.16 12.96 4.53
CA VAL A 268 -0.41 14.07 3.60
C VAL A 268 -0.79 15.33 4.37
N ARG A 269 -0.15 16.45 4.02
CA ARG A 269 -0.44 17.77 4.60
C ARG A 269 -1.23 18.64 3.63
N THR A 270 -0.78 18.75 2.39
CA THR A 270 -1.48 19.54 1.37
C THR A 270 -1.45 18.85 0.02
N ILE A 271 -2.48 19.08 -0.78
CA ILE A 271 -2.58 18.68 -2.17
C ILE A 271 -2.92 19.94 -2.96
N VAL A 272 -2.16 20.22 -4.02
CA VAL A 272 -2.36 21.37 -4.90
C VAL A 272 -2.35 20.85 -6.33
N PRO A 273 -3.50 20.78 -7.01
CA PRO A 273 -3.55 20.44 -8.44
C PRO A 273 -2.70 21.44 -9.24
N LYS A 274 -1.89 20.96 -10.19
CA LYS A 274 -0.98 21.81 -11.01
C LYS A 274 -1.28 21.75 -12.50
N GLY A 275 -2.23 20.91 -12.91
CA GLY A 275 -2.60 20.69 -14.29
C GLY A 275 -3.65 19.60 -14.40
N ARG A 276 -3.76 19.02 -15.59
CA ARG A 276 -4.66 17.89 -15.84
C ARG A 276 -4.14 16.57 -15.29
N ASP A 277 -2.83 16.38 -15.28
CA ASP A 277 -2.25 15.05 -15.07
C ASP A 277 -1.40 14.97 -13.81
N ASP A 278 -1.32 16.05 -13.02
CA ASP A 278 -0.40 16.14 -11.91
C ASP A 278 -0.82 17.04 -10.75
N SER A 279 -0.37 16.64 -9.56
CA SER A 279 -0.56 17.38 -8.31
C SER A 279 0.74 17.50 -7.53
N GLU A 280 0.88 18.64 -6.85
CA GLU A 280 1.92 18.87 -5.86
C GLU A 280 1.41 18.45 -4.47
N VAL A 281 2.03 17.41 -3.91
CA VAL A 281 1.67 16.84 -2.61
C VAL A 281 2.75 17.17 -1.61
N THR A 282 2.41 17.92 -0.56
CA THR A 282 3.32 18.16 0.56
C THR A 282 2.97 17.24 1.71
N LEU A 283 3.98 16.57 2.25
CA LEU A 283 3.87 15.62 3.34
C LEU A 283 4.03 16.32 4.69
N THR A 284 3.60 15.63 5.75
CA THR A 284 3.72 16.08 7.14
C THR A 284 5.16 16.27 7.60
N ASN A 285 6.11 15.55 7.00
CA ASN A 285 7.54 15.72 7.24
C ASN A 285 8.13 16.98 6.56
N GLY A 286 7.34 17.69 5.75
CA GLY A 286 7.71 18.91 5.03
C GLY A 286 8.28 18.69 3.63
N GLU A 287 8.42 17.44 3.18
CA GLU A 287 8.82 17.10 1.82
C GLU A 287 7.67 17.35 0.84
N THR A 288 8.01 17.75 -0.39
CA THR A 288 7.05 18.00 -1.46
C THR A 288 7.35 17.08 -2.64
N LEU A 289 6.33 16.37 -3.09
CA LEU A 289 6.35 15.50 -4.26
C LEU A 289 5.48 16.12 -5.35
N ARG A 290 5.92 16.00 -6.61
CA ARG A 290 5.06 16.20 -7.77
C ARG A 290 4.70 14.82 -8.28
N LEU A 291 3.45 14.43 -8.10
CA LEU A 291 2.95 13.11 -8.49
C LEU A 291 2.12 13.27 -9.75
N GLU A 292 2.34 12.35 -10.67
CA GLU A 292 1.74 12.27 -12.00
C GLU A 292 1.05 10.90 -12.12
N ASP A 293 0.24 10.70 -13.17
CA ASP A 293 -0.36 9.42 -13.52
C ASP A 293 -0.99 8.68 -12.32
N GLY A 294 -2.24 9.02 -12.00
CA GLY A 294 -3.02 8.41 -10.92
C GLY A 294 -4.36 9.11 -10.78
N HIS A 295 -5.41 8.33 -10.48
CA HIS A 295 -6.77 8.86 -10.37
C HIS A 295 -6.83 10.00 -9.36
N ASP A 296 -6.20 9.80 -8.21
CA ASP A 296 -6.18 10.73 -7.08
C ASP A 296 -5.49 12.07 -7.37
N VAL A 297 -4.57 12.13 -8.34
CA VAL A 297 -3.71 13.30 -8.56
C VAL A 297 -3.90 13.97 -9.92
N SER A 298 -4.88 13.50 -10.72
CA SER A 298 -5.17 13.96 -12.08
C SER A 298 -6.65 14.35 -12.27
N GLU A 299 -7.02 14.76 -13.49
CA GLU A 299 -8.39 15.14 -13.89
C GLU A 299 -9.38 13.97 -13.82
N GLU A 300 -8.89 12.75 -13.63
CA GLU A 300 -9.72 11.58 -13.38
C GLU A 300 -10.35 11.63 -11.98
N ASN A 301 -9.78 12.39 -11.03
CA ASN A 301 -10.32 12.53 -9.68
C ASN A 301 -11.79 12.98 -9.70
N ASP A 302 -12.65 12.25 -8.99
CA ASP A 302 -14.09 12.48 -8.93
C ASP A 302 -14.49 13.73 -8.13
N GLY A 303 -13.51 14.45 -7.57
CA GLY A 303 -13.69 15.66 -6.80
C GLY A 303 -13.87 15.39 -5.30
N ILE A 304 -14.32 16.43 -4.61
CA ILE A 304 -14.34 16.47 -3.15
C ILE A 304 -15.77 16.66 -2.66
N LEU A 305 -16.22 15.76 -1.78
CA LEU A 305 -17.44 15.95 -1.00
C LEU A 305 -17.06 16.40 0.42
N LEU A 306 -17.47 17.61 0.79
CA LEU A 306 -17.14 18.25 2.06
C LEU A 306 -18.40 18.52 2.89
N PHE A 307 -18.48 17.96 4.09
CA PHE A 307 -19.51 18.26 5.09
C PHE A 307 -19.03 19.41 5.96
N VAL A 308 -19.50 20.62 5.63
CA VAL A 308 -19.01 21.88 6.17
C VAL A 308 -19.33 21.98 7.66
N ASN A 309 -18.36 22.40 8.46
CA ASN A 309 -18.47 22.42 9.93
C ASN A 309 -18.83 21.07 10.57
N ASP A 310 -18.55 19.96 9.87
CA ASP A 310 -18.94 18.61 10.26
C ASP A 310 -20.46 18.41 10.40
N ASP A 311 -21.26 19.18 9.66
CA ASP A 311 -22.72 19.06 9.59
C ASP A 311 -23.12 18.16 8.41
N GLU A 312 -23.79 17.04 8.72
CA GLU A 312 -24.24 16.04 7.75
C GLU A 312 -25.27 16.60 6.76
N ASP A 313 -25.99 17.66 7.12
CA ASP A 313 -26.99 18.31 6.27
C ASP A 313 -26.40 19.44 5.39
N ASP A 314 -25.15 19.85 5.65
CA ASP A 314 -24.45 20.93 4.94
C ASP A 314 -23.27 20.38 4.12
N SER A 315 -23.59 19.65 3.05
CA SER A 315 -22.60 19.10 2.14
C SER A 315 -22.36 20.00 0.92
N VAL A 316 -21.11 20.22 0.56
CA VAL A 316 -20.68 20.88 -0.68
C VAL A 316 -19.87 19.89 -1.52
N TYR A 317 -20.20 19.80 -2.80
CA TYR A 317 -19.40 19.08 -3.78
C TYR A 317 -18.58 20.08 -4.59
N ILE A 318 -17.27 19.84 -4.65
CA ILE A 318 -16.30 20.65 -5.40
C ILE A 318 -15.69 19.74 -6.46
N ARG A 319 -15.78 20.10 -7.73
CA ARG A 319 -15.15 19.32 -8.80
C ARG A 319 -13.64 19.45 -8.68
N TRP A 320 -12.92 18.42 -9.07
CA TRP A 320 -11.46 18.47 -9.07
C TRP A 320 -10.90 19.67 -9.83
N ASP A 321 -11.43 19.95 -11.03
CA ASP A 321 -11.08 21.11 -11.86
C ASP A 321 -11.33 22.48 -11.18
N ASP A 322 -12.15 22.52 -10.14
CA ASP A 322 -12.48 23.74 -9.38
C ASP A 322 -11.65 23.85 -8.08
N VAL A 323 -10.85 22.83 -7.72
CA VAL A 323 -10.00 22.84 -6.52
C VAL A 323 -8.70 23.61 -6.79
N ASP A 324 -8.41 24.63 -5.97
CA ASP A 324 -7.09 25.28 -5.94
C ASP A 324 -6.14 24.55 -4.96
N ARG A 325 -6.67 24.22 -3.77
CA ARG A 325 -5.84 23.64 -2.69
C ARG A 325 -6.67 22.87 -1.67
N ILE A 326 -6.10 21.77 -1.21
CA ILE A 326 -6.59 21.00 -0.07
C ILE A 326 -5.52 21.04 1.03
N GLU A 327 -5.91 21.40 2.25
CA GLU A 327 -5.07 21.36 3.44
C GLU A 327 -5.69 20.44 4.50
N LEU A 328 -5.03 19.32 4.78
CA LEU A 328 -5.50 18.31 5.72
C LEU A 328 -5.28 18.77 7.17
N LEU A 329 -6.27 18.51 8.02
CA LEU A 329 -6.29 18.83 9.44
C LEU A 329 -6.04 17.53 10.24
N GLN A 330 -4.83 17.37 10.80
CA GLN A 330 -4.38 16.12 11.43
C GLN A 330 -4.55 16.03 12.95
#